data_AF-W9VNV4-F1
#
_entry.id   AF-W9VNV4-F1
#
_cell.length_a   1.000
_cell.length_b   1.000
_cell.length_c   1.000
_cell.angle_alpha   90.00
_cell.angle_beta   90.00
_cell.angle_gamma   90.00
#
_symmetry.space_group_name_H-M   'P 1'
#
loop_
_entity.id
_entity.type
_entity.pdbx_description
1 polymer ?
#
loop_
_entity_poly.entity_id
_entity_poly.type
_entity_poly.pdbx_seq_one_letter_code
_entity_poly.pdbx_strand_id
1 'polypeptide(L)'
;MSSTTYLWGCCLFGFALSTYIMYTYMSYTRALAEYDAVDLPQNADVSSRWMDMSRNFDDEVELAERAMFLRRKRENLCREARGHVLEVSAGTGRNMDLYRLDPALTSREENKVKSLVVNDLSEIMLYQAQKKFNELQDKIADERRKFKGPVQFVVGDASDRRVIKRPEGGFDTIVQTMGICSETNAVGFLKRLGELCRQPGEKSTGLDMKVVEKEARERLEELKEARDYGALEPEREQLDALVAEAGGDLGGKILLLEHGRSKLDFVNRILDNGAKMHADHYGCWWNKDIEQVVKDSGLIVERKRRYHFGTTYEYVLRPRPRREPEKAGLPDGEGSPVNPSESTKATGWLGWFGRS
;
A
#
# COMPACT_ATOMS: atom_id res chain seq x y z
N MET A 1 16.41 -2.42 63.45
CA MET A 1 16.97 -1.42 62.51
C MET A 1 17.00 -0.07 63.23
N SER A 2 18.12 0.67 63.22
CA SER A 2 18.22 1.95 63.94
C SER A 2 17.48 3.07 63.20
N SER A 3 17.04 4.10 63.93
CA SER A 3 16.44 5.31 63.33
C SER A 3 17.31 5.91 62.21
N THR A 4 18.63 5.84 62.37
CA THR A 4 19.61 6.24 61.35
C THR A 4 19.53 5.41 60.06
N THR A 5 19.34 4.08 60.13
CA THR A 5 19.19 3.25 58.92
C THR A 5 17.93 3.58 58.12
N TYR A 6 16.83 3.96 58.79
CA TYR A 6 15.62 4.41 58.11
C TYR A 6 15.80 5.77 57.45
N LEU A 7 16.47 6.70 58.13
CA LEU A 7 16.78 8.03 57.59
C LEU A 7 17.63 7.91 56.31
N TRP A 8 18.70 7.11 56.33
CA TRP A 8 19.53 6.88 55.15
C TRP A 8 18.75 6.23 53.99
N GLY A 9 17.88 5.26 54.28
CA GLY A 9 17.01 4.65 53.27
C GLY A 9 16.02 5.64 52.64
N CYS A 10 15.41 6.51 53.44
CA CYS A 10 14.51 7.55 52.96
C CYS A 10 15.23 8.59 52.11
N CYS A 11 16.44 9.01 52.52
CA CYS A 11 17.25 9.96 51.75
C CYS A 11 17.70 9.37 50.41
N LEU A 12 18.12 8.10 50.37
CA LEU A 12 18.52 7.43 49.13
C LEU A 12 17.33 7.31 48.16
N PHE A 13 16.16 6.92 48.67
CA PHE A 13 14.94 6.85 47.88
C PHE A 13 14.54 8.23 47.33
N GLY A 14 14.55 9.27 48.17
CA GLY A 14 14.26 10.64 47.76
C GLY A 14 15.22 11.15 46.69
N PHE A 15 16.52 10.86 46.83
CA PHE A 15 17.52 11.21 45.83
C PHE A 15 17.29 10.46 44.51
N ALA A 16 17.07 9.15 44.55
CA ALA A 16 16.80 8.34 43.36
C ALA A 16 15.51 8.80 42.64
N LEU A 17 14.44 9.06 43.39
CA LEU A 17 13.18 9.56 42.85
C LEU A 17 13.33 10.96 42.24
N SER A 18 14.01 11.89 42.94
CA SER A 18 14.24 13.24 42.42
C SER A 18 15.11 13.23 41.16
N THR A 19 16.15 12.40 41.12
CA THR A 19 17.01 12.21 39.94
C THR A 19 16.21 11.61 38.78
N TYR A 20 15.37 10.62 39.05
CA TYR A 20 14.49 10.02 38.04
C TYR A 20 13.47 11.04 37.49
N ILE A 21 12.82 11.82 38.35
CA ILE A 21 11.88 12.87 37.94
C ILE A 21 12.60 13.95 37.12
N MET A 22 13.76 14.42 37.58
CA MET A 22 14.56 15.42 36.87
C MET A 22 15.02 14.87 35.51
N TYR A 23 15.53 13.65 35.45
CA TYR A 23 15.92 13.00 34.20
C TYR A 23 14.72 12.87 33.24
N THR A 24 13.57 12.44 33.74
CA THR A 24 12.33 12.30 32.94
C THR A 24 11.86 13.66 32.42
N TYR A 25 11.90 14.70 33.27
CA TYR A 25 11.55 16.07 32.89
C TYR A 25 12.52 16.65 31.86
N MET A 26 13.83 16.47 32.05
CA MET A 26 14.85 16.91 31.08
C MET A 26 14.71 16.16 29.75
N SER A 27 14.42 14.87 29.78
CA SER A 27 14.20 14.06 28.59
C SER A 27 12.92 14.49 27.85
N TYR A 28 11.85 14.76 28.60
CA TYR A 28 10.59 15.26 28.06
C TYR A 28 10.73 16.65 27.43
N THR A 29 11.38 17.59 28.11
CA THR A 29 11.60 18.94 27.60
C THR A 29 12.50 18.96 26.36
N ARG A 30 13.52 18.08 26.29
CA ARG A 30 14.31 17.87 25.07
C ARG A 30 13.47 17.33 23.93
N ALA A 31 12.66 16.31 24.18
CA ALA A 31 11.77 15.75 23.17
C ALA A 31 10.75 16.77 22.64
N LEU A 32 10.23 17.65 23.49
CA LEU A 32 9.37 18.76 23.07
C LEU A 32 10.13 19.79 22.22
N ALA A 33 11.34 20.17 22.61
CA ALA A 33 12.15 21.09 21.83
C ALA A 33 12.51 20.52 20.45
N GLU A 34 12.83 19.22 20.37
CA GLU A 34 13.02 18.52 19.09
C GLU A 34 11.74 18.49 18.26
N TYR A 35 10.60 18.18 18.87
CA TYR A 35 9.29 18.19 18.21
C TYR A 35 8.95 19.56 17.60
N ASP A 36 9.17 20.64 18.36
CA ASP A 36 8.88 22.01 17.92
C ASP A 36 9.85 22.48 16.83
N ALA A 37 11.09 21.99 16.84
CA ALA A 37 12.12 22.36 15.87
C ALA A 37 11.93 21.71 14.49
N VAL A 38 11.31 20.54 14.40
CA VAL A 38 11.00 19.90 13.12
C VAL A 38 9.86 20.67 12.45
N ASP A 39 10.01 21.14 11.20
CA ASP A 39 8.90 21.71 10.43
C ASP A 39 8.51 20.74 9.31
N LEU A 40 7.60 19.82 9.63
CA LEU A 40 7.19 18.75 8.72
C LEU A 40 5.66 18.63 8.69
N PRO A 41 4.98 19.14 7.65
CA PRO A 41 3.54 19.05 7.54
C PRO A 41 3.10 17.60 7.34
N GLN A 42 1.91 17.24 7.83
CA GLN A 42 1.34 15.90 7.66
C GLN A 42 1.29 15.52 6.16
N ASN A 43 1.78 14.32 5.84
CA ASN A 43 1.93 13.80 4.46
C ASN A 43 2.98 14.51 3.60
N ALA A 44 3.89 15.29 4.19
CA ALA A 44 5.06 15.78 3.49
C ALA A 44 5.87 14.62 2.89
N ASP A 45 6.59 14.93 1.80
CA ASP A 45 7.57 14.01 1.25
C ASP A 45 8.68 13.75 2.28
N VAL A 46 8.92 12.46 2.51
CA VAL A 46 9.89 11.94 3.45
C VAL A 46 10.97 11.11 2.74
N SER A 47 11.00 11.15 1.41
CA SER A 47 11.85 10.28 0.59
C SER A 47 13.34 10.44 0.81
N SER A 48 13.76 11.64 1.21
CA SER A 48 15.16 11.91 1.52
C SER A 48 15.70 11.02 2.65
N ARG A 49 14.83 10.50 3.53
CA ARG A 49 15.25 9.62 4.64
C ARG A 49 15.86 8.32 4.11
N TRP A 50 15.35 7.80 2.99
CA TRP A 50 15.77 6.51 2.43
C TRP A 50 17.00 6.58 1.52
N MET A 51 17.52 7.79 1.30
CA MET A 51 18.73 8.03 0.51
C MET A 51 20.00 8.07 1.37
N ASP A 52 19.88 7.86 2.69
CA ASP A 52 20.99 7.88 3.62
C ASP A 52 21.63 6.48 3.75
N MET A 53 22.85 6.33 3.20
CA MET A 53 23.62 5.10 3.29
C MET A 53 24.12 4.76 4.70
N SER A 54 24.13 5.72 5.63
CA SER A 54 24.60 5.49 7.00
C SER A 54 23.59 4.73 7.86
N ARG A 55 22.34 4.66 7.41
CA ARG A 55 21.25 4.01 8.16
C ARG A 55 21.12 2.54 7.81
N ASN A 56 20.93 1.73 8.84
CA ASN A 56 20.49 0.36 8.68
C ASN A 56 19.00 0.24 9.04
N PHE A 57 18.16 0.51 8.04
CA PHE A 57 16.70 0.43 8.18
C PHE A 57 16.21 -0.90 8.71
N ASP A 58 16.90 -2.00 8.37
CA ASP A 58 16.51 -3.30 8.83
C ASP A 58 16.63 -3.40 10.35
N ASP A 59 17.75 -3.01 10.92
CA ASP A 59 17.98 -3.07 12.36
C ASP A 59 17.00 -2.16 13.12
N GLU A 60 16.70 -1.00 12.56
CA GLU A 60 15.80 0.00 13.17
C GLU A 60 14.35 -0.52 13.31
N VAL A 61 13.87 -1.33 12.36
CA VAL A 61 12.49 -1.82 12.35
C VAL A 61 12.33 -3.25 12.86
N GLU A 62 13.42 -4.05 12.91
CA GLU A 62 13.35 -5.49 13.20
C GLU A 62 12.69 -5.80 14.55
N LEU A 63 13.05 -5.07 15.61
CA LEU A 63 12.51 -5.32 16.95
C LEU A 63 10.99 -5.13 16.98
N ALA A 64 10.52 -4.03 16.37
CA ALA A 64 9.09 -3.71 16.28
C ALA A 64 8.35 -4.74 15.41
N GLU A 65 8.90 -5.08 14.24
CA GLU A 65 8.31 -6.09 13.36
C GLU A 65 8.23 -7.48 14.03
N ARG A 66 9.27 -7.86 14.79
CA ARG A 66 9.30 -9.14 15.52
C ARG A 66 8.26 -9.16 16.65
N ALA A 67 8.17 -8.10 17.44
CA ALA A 67 7.18 -7.98 18.51
C ALA A 67 5.73 -8.03 17.98
N MET A 68 5.49 -7.52 16.76
CA MET A 68 4.19 -7.52 16.10
C MET A 68 3.98 -8.73 15.16
N PHE A 69 4.89 -9.70 15.13
CA PHE A 69 4.82 -10.85 14.22
C PHE A 69 4.59 -10.46 12.75
N LEU A 70 5.11 -9.31 12.31
CA LEU A 70 4.88 -8.79 10.96
C LEU A 70 5.50 -9.70 9.89
N ARG A 71 6.64 -10.33 10.18
CA ARG A 71 7.25 -11.31 9.27
C ARG A 71 6.31 -12.46 8.91
N ARG A 72 5.54 -12.98 9.88
CA ARG A 72 4.56 -14.05 9.62
C ARG A 72 3.42 -13.57 8.73
N LYS A 73 3.00 -12.31 8.88
CA LYS A 73 1.96 -11.69 8.04
C LYS A 73 2.47 -11.45 6.61
N ARG A 74 3.69 -10.89 6.47
CA ARG A 74 4.41 -10.77 5.19
C ARG A 74 4.52 -12.13 4.50
N GLU A 75 4.90 -13.17 5.25
CA GLU A 75 5.02 -14.53 4.71
C GLU A 75 3.68 -15.07 4.19
N ASN A 76 2.60 -14.92 4.96
CA ASN A 76 1.28 -15.37 4.53
C ASN A 76 0.84 -14.67 3.24
N LEU A 77 1.10 -13.37 3.10
CA LEU A 77 0.79 -12.61 1.88
C LEU A 77 1.69 -13.02 0.71
N CYS A 78 3.01 -13.04 0.88
CA CYS A 78 3.95 -13.38 -0.20
C CYS A 78 3.73 -14.80 -0.74
N ARG A 79 3.22 -15.72 0.09
CA ARG A 79 2.85 -17.09 -0.32
C ARG A 79 1.66 -17.15 -1.28
N GLU A 80 0.83 -16.11 -1.34
CA GLU A 80 -0.29 -16.00 -2.30
C GLU A 80 0.15 -15.44 -3.67
N ALA A 81 1.39 -14.95 -3.79
CA ALA A 81 1.90 -14.39 -5.04
C ALA A 81 2.18 -15.46 -6.10
N ARG A 82 1.69 -15.23 -7.32
CA ARG A 82 1.82 -16.13 -8.48
C ARG A 82 1.80 -15.36 -9.79
N GLY A 83 2.22 -16.01 -10.88
CA GLY A 83 2.25 -15.44 -12.22
C GLY A 83 3.29 -14.33 -12.38
N HIS A 84 2.96 -13.26 -13.10
CA HIS A 84 3.78 -12.07 -13.15
C HIS A 84 3.61 -11.26 -11.86
N VAL A 85 4.65 -11.23 -11.03
CA VAL A 85 4.65 -10.57 -9.72
C VAL A 85 5.39 -9.24 -9.78
N LEU A 86 4.79 -8.22 -9.18
CA LEU A 86 5.40 -6.92 -8.92
C LEU A 86 5.43 -6.66 -7.41
N GLU A 87 6.59 -6.39 -6.84
CA GLU A 87 6.74 -5.79 -5.51
C GLU A 87 7.04 -4.30 -5.64
N VAL A 88 6.22 -3.46 -5.04
CA VAL A 88 6.41 -2.00 -4.99
C VAL A 88 6.77 -1.57 -3.57
N SER A 89 7.60 -0.53 -3.47
CA SER A 89 8.17 -0.05 -2.20
C SER A 89 8.90 -1.19 -1.45
N ALA A 90 9.73 -1.95 -2.19
CA ALA A 90 10.38 -3.15 -1.68
C ALA A 90 11.42 -2.88 -0.58
N GLY A 91 11.86 -1.64 -0.45
CA GLY A 91 12.94 -1.21 0.42
C GLY A 91 14.18 -2.07 0.21
N THR A 92 14.78 -2.51 1.31
CA THR A 92 15.97 -3.37 1.32
C THR A 92 15.68 -4.83 0.94
N GLY A 93 14.47 -5.18 0.51
CA GLY A 93 14.09 -6.54 0.10
C GLY A 93 13.79 -7.48 1.26
N ARG A 94 13.08 -7.02 2.30
CA ARG A 94 12.71 -7.86 3.46
C ARG A 94 11.79 -9.04 3.15
N ASN A 95 11.07 -8.97 2.02
CA ASN A 95 10.16 -10.04 1.58
C ASN A 95 10.85 -11.06 0.65
N MET A 96 12.11 -10.84 0.24
CA MET A 96 12.75 -11.64 -0.83
C MET A 96 12.77 -13.14 -0.56
N ASP A 97 12.97 -13.54 0.69
CA ASP A 97 13.01 -14.95 1.10
C ASP A 97 11.63 -15.55 1.42
N LEU A 98 10.57 -14.74 1.35
CA LEU A 98 9.19 -15.14 1.66
C LEU A 98 8.42 -15.59 0.41
N TYR A 99 8.88 -15.20 -0.78
CA TYR A 99 8.29 -15.63 -2.04
C TYR A 99 8.57 -17.11 -2.33
N ARG A 100 7.59 -17.77 -2.95
CA ARG A 100 7.73 -19.16 -3.42
C ARG A 100 8.42 -19.18 -4.78
N LEU A 101 9.72 -18.93 -4.78
CA LEU A 101 10.53 -18.91 -5.99
C LEU A 101 11.17 -20.25 -6.33
N ASP A 102 11.22 -21.18 -5.39
CA ASP A 102 11.73 -22.53 -5.61
C ASP A 102 10.73 -23.35 -6.45
N PRO A 103 11.09 -23.76 -7.69
CA PRO A 103 10.21 -24.53 -8.55
C PRO A 103 9.85 -25.91 -7.98
N ALA A 104 10.71 -26.50 -7.15
CA ALA A 104 10.51 -27.82 -6.56
C ALA A 104 9.58 -27.78 -5.34
N LEU A 105 9.55 -26.65 -4.61
CA LEU A 105 8.64 -26.46 -3.48
C LEU A 105 7.25 -25.96 -3.91
N THR A 106 7.13 -25.49 -5.14
CA THR A 106 5.86 -25.03 -5.70
C THR A 106 5.20 -26.19 -6.45
N SER A 107 4.57 -27.08 -5.67
CA SER A 107 4.02 -28.35 -6.14
C SER A 107 2.88 -28.24 -7.15
N ARG A 108 2.22 -27.08 -7.21
CA ARG A 108 1.15 -26.81 -8.19
C ARG A 108 1.57 -25.69 -9.13
N GLU A 109 1.56 -25.98 -10.43
CA GLU A 109 1.84 -25.00 -11.49
C GLU A 109 1.03 -23.70 -11.32
N GLU A 110 -0.22 -23.82 -10.83
CA GLU A 110 -1.11 -22.69 -10.56
C GLU A 110 -0.62 -21.67 -9.53
N ASN A 111 0.41 -22.00 -8.73
CA ASN A 111 0.94 -21.14 -7.68
C ASN A 111 2.36 -20.64 -7.97
N LYS A 112 2.89 -20.89 -9.17
CA LYS A 112 4.25 -20.51 -9.51
C LYS A 112 4.35 -19.03 -9.84
N VAL A 113 5.39 -18.39 -9.30
CA VAL A 113 5.86 -17.10 -9.79
C VAL A 113 6.54 -17.34 -11.13
N LYS A 114 6.12 -16.60 -12.15
CA LYS A 114 6.66 -16.67 -13.52
C LYS A 114 7.74 -15.62 -13.75
N SER A 115 7.56 -14.43 -13.21
CA SER A 115 8.55 -13.34 -13.21
C SER A 115 8.40 -12.49 -11.96
N LEU A 116 9.47 -11.79 -11.59
CA LEU A 116 9.46 -10.87 -10.45
C LEU A 116 10.00 -9.51 -10.88
N VAL A 117 9.22 -8.46 -10.67
CA VAL A 117 9.69 -7.07 -10.76
C VAL A 117 9.70 -6.52 -9.33
N VAL A 118 10.82 -5.93 -8.93
CA VAL A 118 11.02 -5.32 -7.62
C VAL A 118 11.29 -3.84 -7.85
N ASN A 119 10.48 -2.98 -7.25
CA ASN A 119 10.57 -1.55 -7.41
C ASN A 119 10.72 -0.84 -6.06
N ASP A 120 11.57 0.17 -6.04
CA ASP A 120 11.67 1.14 -4.96
C ASP A 120 12.13 2.50 -5.51
N LEU A 121 11.81 3.58 -4.80
CA LEU A 121 12.28 4.93 -5.13
C LEU A 121 13.78 5.08 -4.84
N SER A 122 14.29 4.42 -3.79
CA SER A 122 15.69 4.50 -3.37
C SER A 122 16.57 3.49 -4.10
N GLU A 123 17.52 4.00 -4.88
CA GLU A 123 18.54 3.17 -5.55
C GLU A 123 19.37 2.37 -4.53
N ILE A 124 19.69 2.98 -3.39
CA ILE A 124 20.49 2.36 -2.32
C ILE A 124 19.76 1.16 -1.73
N MET A 125 18.47 1.32 -1.39
CA MET A 125 17.67 0.25 -0.84
C MET A 125 17.49 -0.88 -1.85
N LEU A 126 17.22 -0.53 -3.11
CA LEU A 126 17.02 -1.51 -4.16
C LEU A 126 18.30 -2.29 -4.50
N TYR A 127 19.47 -1.65 -4.41
CA TYR A 127 20.77 -2.34 -4.50
C TYR A 127 20.92 -3.40 -3.40
N GLN A 128 20.54 -3.08 -2.16
CA GLN A 128 20.55 -4.05 -1.06
C GLN A 128 19.56 -5.19 -1.30
N ALA A 129 18.36 -4.89 -1.80
CA ALA A 129 17.36 -5.90 -2.17
C ALA A 129 17.92 -6.86 -3.24
N GLN A 130 18.57 -6.32 -4.27
CA GLN A 130 19.22 -7.11 -5.32
C GLN A 130 20.32 -8.00 -4.76
N LYS A 131 21.18 -7.46 -3.89
CA LYS A 131 22.23 -8.24 -3.23
C LYS A 131 21.65 -9.40 -2.42
N LYS A 132 20.62 -9.16 -1.60
CA LYS A 132 19.93 -10.22 -0.83
C LYS A 132 19.31 -11.28 -1.74
N PHE A 133 18.67 -10.87 -2.84
CA PHE A 133 18.12 -11.81 -3.81
C PHE A 133 19.22 -12.72 -4.39
N ASN A 134 20.34 -12.13 -4.84
CA ASN A 134 21.46 -12.89 -5.39
C ASN A 134 22.05 -13.86 -4.35
N GLU A 135 22.28 -13.41 -3.12
CA GLU A 135 22.77 -14.27 -2.04
C GLU A 135 21.81 -15.43 -1.73
N LEU A 136 20.50 -15.21 -1.80
CA LEU A 136 19.51 -16.27 -1.64
C LEU A 136 19.60 -17.29 -2.78
N GLN A 137 19.76 -16.85 -4.03
CA GLN A 137 19.94 -17.75 -5.17
C GLN A 137 21.27 -18.50 -5.10
N ASP A 138 22.36 -17.86 -4.68
CA ASP A 138 23.69 -18.45 -4.59
C ASP A 138 23.79 -19.51 -3.48
N LYS A 139 23.04 -19.35 -2.38
CA LYS A 139 22.93 -20.35 -1.30
C LYS A 139 22.25 -21.64 -1.76
N ILE A 140 21.51 -21.63 -2.87
CA ILE A 140 20.83 -22.82 -3.40
C ILE A 140 21.83 -23.62 -4.24
N ALA A 141 22.34 -24.72 -3.68
CA ALA A 141 23.31 -25.58 -4.34
C ALA A 141 22.76 -26.33 -5.56
N ASP A 142 21.48 -26.76 -5.53
CA ASP A 142 20.85 -27.43 -6.67
C ASP A 142 20.33 -26.40 -7.68
N GLU A 143 20.98 -26.31 -8.83
CA GLU A 143 20.60 -25.43 -9.94
C GLU A 143 19.14 -25.58 -10.36
N ARG A 144 18.51 -26.75 -10.17
CA ARG A 144 17.10 -26.97 -10.51
C ARG A 144 16.14 -26.26 -9.55
N ARG A 145 16.59 -25.91 -8.35
CA ARG A 145 15.81 -25.20 -7.33
C ARG A 145 15.95 -23.68 -7.41
N LYS A 146 16.93 -23.18 -8.16
CA LYS A 146 17.07 -21.73 -8.42
C LYS A 146 15.91 -21.23 -9.26
N PHE A 147 15.48 -19.99 -8.99
CA PHE A 147 14.44 -19.33 -9.76
C PHE A 147 14.91 -19.13 -11.21
N LYS A 148 14.06 -19.50 -12.18
CA LYS A 148 14.37 -19.44 -13.61
C LYS A 148 13.63 -18.32 -14.34
N GLY A 149 12.67 -17.67 -13.69
CA GLY A 149 11.94 -16.55 -14.26
C GLY A 149 12.80 -15.29 -14.36
N PRO A 150 12.44 -14.33 -15.22
CA PRO A 150 13.13 -13.05 -15.26
C PRO A 150 12.87 -12.27 -13.97
N VAL A 151 13.94 -11.63 -13.47
CA VAL A 151 13.91 -10.76 -12.30
C VAL A 151 14.42 -9.38 -12.70
N GLN A 152 13.69 -8.33 -12.34
CA GLN A 152 14.05 -6.95 -12.65
C GLN A 152 13.99 -6.10 -11.38
N PHE A 153 15.02 -5.28 -11.17
CA PHE A 153 15.06 -4.28 -10.13
C PHE A 153 14.92 -2.91 -10.80
N VAL A 154 13.84 -2.19 -10.51
CA VAL A 154 13.46 -0.93 -11.16
C VAL A 154 13.48 0.20 -10.14
N VAL A 155 14.42 1.13 -10.28
CA VAL A 155 14.50 2.34 -9.45
C VAL A 155 13.51 3.39 -10.00
N GLY A 156 12.73 3.98 -9.11
CA GLY A 156 11.87 5.13 -9.41
C GLY A 156 10.52 5.10 -8.70
N ASP A 157 9.81 6.22 -8.78
CA ASP A 157 8.47 6.35 -8.22
C ASP A 157 7.46 5.46 -8.97
N ALA A 158 6.85 4.50 -8.26
CA ALA A 158 5.84 3.61 -8.82
C ALA A 158 4.60 4.35 -9.34
N SER A 159 4.31 5.53 -8.81
CA SER A 159 3.22 6.41 -9.24
C SER A 159 3.46 6.97 -10.64
N ASP A 160 4.72 7.10 -11.08
CA ASP A 160 5.06 7.54 -12.43
C ASP A 160 4.81 6.41 -13.45
N ARG A 161 3.97 6.71 -14.45
CA ARG A 161 3.57 5.79 -15.51
C ARG A 161 4.74 5.29 -16.36
N ARG A 162 5.88 5.98 -16.35
CA ARG A 162 7.07 5.69 -17.15
C ARG A 162 8.04 4.70 -16.47
N VAL A 163 7.91 4.50 -15.16
CA VAL A 163 8.87 3.72 -14.37
C VAL A 163 8.61 2.22 -14.53
N ILE A 164 7.40 1.76 -14.20
CA ILE A 164 7.07 0.33 -14.25
C ILE A 164 6.40 -0.02 -15.57
N LYS A 165 7.05 -0.88 -16.36
CA LYS A 165 6.48 -1.48 -17.56
C LYS A 165 5.48 -2.58 -17.19
N ARG A 166 4.22 -2.37 -17.56
CA ARG A 166 3.15 -3.38 -17.44
C ARG A 166 3.40 -4.53 -18.42
N PRO A 167 3.42 -5.80 -17.99
CA PRO A 167 3.48 -6.95 -18.91
C PRO A 167 2.20 -7.07 -19.72
N GLU A 168 2.23 -7.87 -20.80
CA GLU A 168 1.02 -8.20 -21.56
C GLU A 168 0.02 -8.90 -20.63
N GLY A 169 -1.23 -8.42 -20.62
CA GLY A 169 -2.24 -8.89 -19.66
C GLY A 169 -2.05 -8.38 -18.23
N GLY A 170 -1.04 -7.57 -17.92
CA GLY A 170 -0.84 -6.99 -16.57
C GLY A 170 -0.26 -7.94 -15.54
N PHE A 171 0.03 -7.40 -14.35
CA PHE A 171 0.56 -8.19 -13.24
C PHE A 171 -0.53 -9.04 -12.58
N ASP A 172 -0.27 -10.33 -12.43
CA ASP A 172 -1.18 -11.27 -11.78
C ASP A 172 -1.21 -11.09 -10.26
N THR A 173 -0.08 -10.69 -9.68
CA THR A 173 0.01 -10.28 -8.28
C THR A 173 0.88 -9.04 -8.14
N ILE A 174 0.38 -8.06 -7.41
CA ILE A 174 1.15 -6.94 -6.90
C ILE A 174 1.24 -7.10 -5.39
N VAL A 175 2.45 -7.04 -4.83
CA VAL A 175 2.70 -7.07 -3.39
C VAL A 175 3.17 -5.68 -2.96
N GLN A 176 2.57 -5.19 -1.89
CA GLN A 176 2.92 -3.92 -1.31
C GLN A 176 2.87 -4.07 0.21
N THR A 177 3.97 -3.69 0.88
CA THR A 177 4.08 -3.83 2.34
C THR A 177 4.78 -2.62 2.96
N MET A 178 4.08 -1.89 3.84
CA MET A 178 4.60 -0.79 4.65
C MET A 178 5.25 0.35 3.84
N GLY A 179 4.68 0.67 2.68
CA GLY A 179 5.11 1.74 1.78
C GLY A 179 4.08 2.86 1.58
N ILE A 180 2.77 2.60 1.72
CA ILE A 180 1.72 3.61 1.53
C ILE A 180 1.85 4.71 2.58
N CYS A 181 2.34 4.38 3.78
CA CYS A 181 2.60 5.36 4.83
C CYS A 181 3.59 6.45 4.41
N SER A 182 4.38 6.20 3.37
CA SER A 182 5.41 7.10 2.86
C SER A 182 4.95 7.89 1.64
N GLU A 183 3.82 7.50 1.04
CA GLU A 183 3.28 8.13 -0.17
C GLU A 183 2.62 9.49 0.12
N THR A 184 3.00 10.51 -0.64
CA THR A 184 2.36 11.83 -0.59
C THR A 184 0.95 11.79 -1.17
N ASN A 185 0.74 11.03 -2.26
CA ASN A 185 -0.55 10.78 -2.89
C ASN A 185 -0.91 9.29 -2.86
N ALA A 186 -1.22 8.77 -1.67
CA ALA A 186 -1.58 7.37 -1.45
C ALA A 186 -2.75 6.87 -2.32
N VAL A 187 -3.74 7.73 -2.59
CA VAL A 187 -4.88 7.38 -3.45
C VAL A 187 -4.45 7.22 -4.92
N GLY A 188 -3.65 8.16 -5.43
CA GLY A 188 -3.07 8.08 -6.77
C GLY A 188 -2.18 6.86 -6.94
N PHE A 189 -1.36 6.56 -5.93
CA PHE A 189 -0.51 5.37 -5.88
C PHE A 189 -1.33 4.08 -5.99
N LEU A 190 -2.37 3.90 -5.17
CA LEU A 190 -3.24 2.71 -5.26
C LEU A 190 -3.98 2.61 -6.61
N LYS A 191 -4.46 3.74 -7.16
CA LYS A 191 -5.04 3.76 -8.52
C LYS A 191 -4.04 3.26 -9.55
N ARG A 192 -2.78 3.69 -9.44
CA ARG A 192 -1.72 3.26 -10.33
C ARG A 192 -1.43 1.76 -10.22
N LEU A 193 -1.40 1.20 -9.00
CA LEU A 193 -1.30 -0.26 -8.82
C LEU A 193 -2.49 -0.99 -9.47
N GLY A 194 -3.70 -0.43 -9.35
CA GLY A 194 -4.89 -0.92 -10.05
C GLY A 194 -4.72 -1.02 -11.56
N GLU A 195 -4.10 -0.02 -12.20
CA GLU A 195 -3.83 -0.03 -13.64
C GLU A 195 -2.75 -1.04 -14.05
N LEU A 196 -1.74 -1.23 -13.21
CA LEU A 196 -0.65 -2.19 -13.44
C LEU A 196 -1.14 -3.64 -13.31
N CYS A 197 -2.12 -3.86 -12.43
CA CYS A 197 -2.71 -5.17 -12.20
C CYS A 197 -3.46 -5.67 -13.44
N ARG A 198 -3.48 -6.99 -13.64
CA ARG A 198 -4.29 -7.66 -14.66
C ARG A 198 -5.76 -7.32 -14.47
N GLN A 199 -6.41 -6.84 -15.51
CA GLN A 199 -7.83 -6.50 -15.45
C GLN A 199 -8.70 -7.77 -15.56
N PRO A 200 -9.92 -7.74 -15.01
CA PRO A 200 -10.91 -8.80 -15.23
C PRO A 200 -11.11 -9.09 -16.72
N GLY A 201 -11.04 -10.36 -17.12
CA GLY A 201 -11.20 -10.80 -18.51
C GLY A 201 -9.94 -10.68 -19.40
N GLU A 202 -8.87 -10.02 -18.94
CA GLU A 202 -7.59 -10.04 -19.66
C GLU A 202 -6.90 -11.41 -19.50
N LYS A 203 -6.38 -11.95 -20.61
CA LYS A 203 -5.57 -13.17 -20.59
C LYS A 203 -4.22 -12.89 -19.92
N SER A 204 -3.78 -13.83 -19.08
CA SER A 204 -2.46 -13.78 -18.46
C SER A 204 -1.45 -14.60 -19.25
N THR A 205 -0.24 -14.09 -19.42
CA THR A 205 0.94 -14.86 -19.88
C THR A 205 1.70 -15.51 -18.72
N GLY A 206 1.34 -15.17 -17.48
CA GLY A 206 1.99 -15.64 -16.26
C GLY A 206 1.30 -16.84 -15.62
N LEU A 207 0.01 -17.04 -15.90
CA LEU A 207 -0.83 -18.08 -15.31
C LEU A 207 -1.37 -19.07 -16.36
N ASP A 208 -1.69 -20.29 -15.91
CA ASP A 208 -2.48 -21.23 -16.71
C ASP A 208 -3.95 -20.78 -16.72
N MET A 209 -4.43 -20.38 -17.89
CA MET A 209 -5.80 -19.89 -18.06
C MET A 209 -6.87 -20.94 -17.72
N LYS A 210 -6.57 -22.24 -17.82
CA LYS A 210 -7.52 -23.28 -17.39
C LYS A 210 -7.78 -23.23 -15.89
N VAL A 211 -6.76 -22.86 -15.12
CA VAL A 211 -6.90 -22.69 -13.67
C VAL A 211 -7.72 -21.44 -13.37
N VAL A 212 -7.46 -20.34 -14.07
CA VAL A 212 -8.24 -19.10 -13.94
C VAL A 212 -9.72 -19.33 -14.28
N GLU A 213 -10.01 -20.03 -15.37
CA GLU A 213 -11.39 -20.39 -15.77
C GLU A 213 -12.10 -21.27 -14.75
N LYS A 214 -11.38 -22.25 -14.17
CA LYS A 214 -11.91 -23.11 -13.10
C LYS A 214 -12.25 -22.26 -11.86
N GLU A 215 -11.30 -21.44 -11.43
CA GLU A 215 -11.44 -20.51 -10.31
C GLU A 215 -12.56 -19.48 -10.51
N ALA A 216 -12.80 -19.05 -11.75
CA ALA A 216 -13.91 -18.16 -12.11
C ALA A 216 -15.26 -18.87 -11.99
N ARG A 217 -15.34 -20.14 -12.43
CA ARG A 217 -16.54 -20.98 -12.31
C ARG A 217 -16.91 -21.23 -10.86
N GLU A 218 -15.93 -21.59 -10.02
CA GLU A 218 -16.12 -21.80 -8.58
C GLU A 218 -16.70 -20.53 -7.92
N ARG A 219 -16.18 -19.34 -8.25
CA ARG A 219 -16.71 -18.07 -7.74
C ARG A 219 -18.14 -17.76 -8.20
N LEU A 220 -18.47 -18.08 -9.45
CA LEU A 220 -19.83 -17.92 -9.96
C LEU A 220 -20.82 -18.86 -9.26
N GLU A 221 -20.38 -20.05 -8.88
CA GLU A 221 -21.16 -20.99 -8.06
C GLU A 221 -21.36 -20.44 -6.64
N GLU A 222 -20.28 -20.00 -5.98
CA GLU A 222 -20.35 -19.35 -4.66
C GLU A 222 -21.28 -18.12 -4.65
N LEU A 223 -21.25 -17.30 -5.71
CA LEU A 223 -22.14 -16.14 -5.85
C LEU A 223 -23.60 -16.56 -5.95
N LYS A 224 -23.91 -17.63 -6.70
CA LYS A 224 -25.29 -18.14 -6.81
C LYS A 224 -25.80 -18.62 -5.45
N GLU A 225 -24.96 -19.34 -4.71
CA GLU A 225 -25.30 -19.82 -3.37
C GLU A 225 -25.47 -18.66 -2.37
N ALA A 226 -24.64 -17.62 -2.45
CA ALA A 226 -24.70 -16.48 -1.53
C ALA A 226 -25.97 -15.63 -1.69
N ARG A 227 -26.53 -15.52 -2.90
CA ARG A 227 -27.76 -14.75 -3.16
C ARG A 227 -28.98 -15.31 -2.42
N ASP A 228 -28.90 -16.54 -1.93
CA ASP A 228 -29.97 -17.18 -1.18
C ASP A 228 -30.02 -16.75 0.31
N TYR A 229 -28.99 -16.04 0.83
CA TYR A 229 -28.81 -15.81 2.28
C TYR A 229 -28.95 -14.36 2.80
N GLY A 230 -29.48 -13.40 2.04
CA GLY A 230 -29.84 -12.06 2.55
C GLY A 230 -28.68 -11.07 2.73
N ALA A 231 -28.94 -9.96 3.45
CA ALA A 231 -28.19 -8.69 3.39
C ALA A 231 -26.65 -8.82 3.44
N LEU A 232 -25.97 -8.18 2.48
CA LEU A 232 -24.52 -8.21 2.30
C LEU A 232 -23.88 -6.89 2.73
N GLU A 233 -22.66 -6.97 3.27
CA GLU A 233 -21.82 -5.80 3.53
C GLU A 233 -21.48 -5.06 2.22
N PRO A 234 -21.31 -3.72 2.21
CA PRO A 234 -21.04 -2.95 0.99
C PRO A 234 -19.81 -3.42 0.19
N GLU A 235 -18.75 -3.86 0.89
CA GLU A 235 -17.54 -4.41 0.25
C GLU A 235 -17.87 -5.72 -0.51
N ARG A 236 -18.74 -6.56 0.07
CA ARG A 236 -19.17 -7.82 -0.53
C ARG A 236 -20.08 -7.61 -1.73
N GLU A 237 -20.98 -6.63 -1.66
CA GLU A 237 -21.84 -6.25 -2.79
C GLU A 237 -21.02 -5.80 -4.00
N GLN A 238 -19.96 -5.00 -3.80
CA GLN A 238 -19.05 -4.59 -4.88
C GLN A 238 -18.28 -5.76 -5.49
N LEU A 239 -17.84 -6.70 -4.67
CA LEU A 239 -17.16 -7.90 -5.13
C LEU A 239 -18.12 -8.81 -5.94
N ASP A 240 -19.32 -9.03 -5.44
CA ASP A 240 -20.34 -9.85 -6.09
C ASP A 240 -20.78 -9.24 -7.43
N ALA A 241 -20.92 -7.91 -7.49
CA ALA A 241 -21.15 -7.19 -8.74
C ALA A 241 -20.01 -7.41 -9.74
N LEU A 242 -18.75 -7.35 -9.28
CA LEU A 242 -17.59 -7.64 -10.13
C LEU A 242 -17.59 -9.08 -10.64
N VAL A 243 -17.86 -10.07 -9.78
CA VAL A 243 -17.95 -11.48 -10.16
C VAL A 243 -19.00 -11.65 -11.26
N ALA A 244 -20.17 -11.02 -11.12
CA ALA A 244 -21.24 -11.09 -12.12
C ALA A 244 -20.87 -10.40 -13.43
N GLU A 245 -20.36 -9.16 -13.37
CA GLU A 245 -19.99 -8.36 -14.55
C GLU A 245 -18.83 -9.00 -15.34
N ALA A 246 -17.84 -9.57 -14.65
CA ALA A 246 -16.62 -10.12 -15.27
C ALA A 246 -16.69 -11.62 -15.56
N GLY A 247 -17.84 -12.27 -15.37
CA GLY A 247 -17.98 -13.72 -15.60
C GLY A 247 -17.08 -14.56 -14.69
N GLY A 248 -16.84 -14.12 -13.45
CA GLY A 248 -16.06 -14.82 -12.43
C GLY A 248 -14.55 -14.55 -12.42
N ASP A 249 -13.96 -14.04 -13.51
CA ASP A 249 -12.54 -13.66 -13.51
C ASP A 249 -12.35 -12.28 -12.89
N LEU A 250 -11.84 -12.24 -11.65
CA LEU A 250 -11.61 -11.02 -10.89
C LEU A 250 -10.34 -10.24 -11.29
N GLY A 251 -9.62 -10.67 -12.33
CA GLY A 251 -8.32 -10.11 -12.69
C GLY A 251 -7.21 -10.52 -11.73
N GLY A 252 -6.14 -9.73 -11.66
CA GLY A 252 -5.03 -9.94 -10.74
C GLY A 252 -5.40 -9.59 -9.28
N LYS A 253 -4.42 -9.72 -8.37
CA LYS A 253 -4.56 -9.35 -6.96
C LYS A 253 -3.53 -8.30 -6.56
N ILE A 254 -3.94 -7.37 -5.71
CA ILE A 254 -3.03 -6.48 -4.99
C ILE A 254 -3.06 -6.91 -3.52
N LEU A 255 -1.95 -7.44 -3.04
CA LEU A 255 -1.73 -7.91 -1.68
C LEU A 255 -1.09 -6.79 -0.87
N LEU A 256 -1.84 -6.25 0.08
CA LEU A 256 -1.49 -5.06 0.83
C LEU A 256 -1.27 -5.39 2.31
N LEU A 257 -0.13 -5.00 2.87
CA LEU A 257 0.10 -4.97 4.31
C LEU A 257 0.54 -3.58 4.72
N GLU A 258 -0.28 -2.89 5.51
CA GLU A 258 0.01 -1.51 5.90
C GLU A 258 -0.24 -1.28 7.37
N HIS A 259 0.32 -0.21 7.89
CA HIS A 259 -0.14 0.35 9.15
C HIS A 259 -0.87 1.68 8.92
N GLY A 260 -1.72 2.05 9.86
CA GLY A 260 -2.51 3.25 9.80
C GLY A 260 -3.32 3.47 11.06
N ARG A 261 -4.37 4.27 10.94
CA ARG A 261 -5.29 4.56 12.05
C ARG A 261 -5.84 3.29 12.69
N SER A 262 -6.15 3.36 13.98
CA SER A 262 -6.86 2.35 14.75
C SER A 262 -8.38 2.60 14.72
N LYS A 263 -9.17 1.59 15.13
CA LYS A 263 -10.58 1.76 15.49
C LYS A 263 -10.77 2.43 16.86
N LEU A 264 -9.71 2.53 17.66
CA LEU A 264 -9.73 3.01 19.03
C LEU A 264 -9.16 4.43 19.09
N ASP A 265 -9.96 5.38 19.55
CA ASP A 265 -9.57 6.80 19.56
C ASP A 265 -8.35 7.07 20.43
N PHE A 266 -8.18 6.37 21.56
CA PHE A 266 -7.00 6.56 22.41
C PHE A 266 -5.70 6.15 21.70
N VAL A 267 -5.74 5.12 20.86
CA VAL A 267 -4.58 4.70 20.05
C VAL A 267 -4.31 5.76 19.00
N ASN A 268 -5.35 6.28 18.34
CA ASN A 268 -5.23 7.35 17.36
C ASN A 268 -4.60 8.61 17.96
N ARG A 269 -4.95 9.00 19.20
CA ARG A 269 -4.29 10.13 19.88
C ARG A 269 -2.78 9.91 20.06
N ILE A 270 -2.35 8.70 20.39
CA ILE A 270 -0.93 8.37 20.52
C ILE A 270 -0.24 8.45 19.15
N LEU A 271 -0.86 7.87 18.12
CA LEU A 271 -0.35 7.91 16.75
C LEU A 271 -0.24 9.36 16.25
N ASP A 272 -1.29 10.16 16.40
CA ASP A 272 -1.34 11.54 15.92
C ASP A 272 -0.30 12.42 16.62
N ASN A 273 -0.11 12.26 17.94
CA ASN A 273 0.90 13.01 18.69
C ASN A 273 2.35 12.63 18.28
N GLY A 274 2.59 11.37 17.92
CA GLY A 274 3.92 10.88 17.54
C GLY A 274 4.21 10.92 16.04
N ALA A 275 3.22 11.21 15.18
CA ALA A 275 3.33 11.05 13.74
C ALA A 275 4.46 11.87 13.11
N LYS A 276 4.64 13.12 13.55
CA LYS A 276 5.66 14.02 13.07
C LYS A 276 7.08 13.50 13.33
N MET A 277 7.36 13.09 14.57
CA MET A 277 8.66 12.53 14.95
C MET A 277 8.90 11.17 14.29
N HIS A 278 7.84 10.35 14.18
CA HIS A 278 7.93 9.07 13.48
C HIS A 278 8.25 9.26 12.00
N ALA A 279 7.62 10.25 11.35
CA ALA A 279 7.88 10.60 9.96
C ALA A 279 9.27 11.19 9.76
N ASP A 280 9.73 12.06 10.66
CA ASP A 280 11.08 12.62 10.60
C ASP A 280 12.15 11.54 10.73
N HIS A 281 11.99 10.65 11.73
CA HIS A 281 12.95 9.60 12.02
C HIS A 281 12.87 8.45 11.01
N TYR A 282 11.73 7.79 10.85
CA TYR A 282 11.60 6.58 10.01
C TYR A 282 11.22 6.86 8.55
N GLY A 283 10.84 8.09 8.23
CA GLY A 283 10.37 8.45 6.90
C GLY A 283 9.00 7.85 6.60
N CYS A 284 8.06 7.83 7.54
CA CYS A 284 6.77 7.17 7.34
C CYS A 284 5.68 7.80 8.23
N TRP A 285 4.49 8.04 7.67
CA TRP A 285 3.35 8.61 8.41
C TRP A 285 2.42 7.48 8.87
N TRP A 286 2.61 7.04 10.12
CA TRP A 286 1.90 5.88 10.66
C TRP A 286 0.41 6.05 10.97
N ASN A 287 -0.11 7.26 10.85
CA ASN A 287 -1.48 7.64 11.19
C ASN A 287 -2.37 7.89 9.96
N LYS A 288 -1.95 7.47 8.76
CA LYS A 288 -2.78 7.56 7.54
C LYS A 288 -4.06 6.73 7.67
N ASP A 289 -5.15 7.25 7.11
CA ASP A 289 -6.42 6.54 7.01
C ASP A 289 -6.42 5.60 5.81
N ILE A 290 -5.88 4.40 6.00
CA ILE A 290 -5.77 3.38 4.95
C ILE A 290 -7.15 2.93 4.45
N GLU A 291 -8.17 2.92 5.31
CA GLU A 291 -9.54 2.57 4.90
C GLU A 291 -10.09 3.58 3.89
N GLN A 292 -9.95 4.88 4.20
CA GLN A 292 -10.39 5.93 3.31
C GLN A 292 -9.55 5.96 2.01
N VAL A 293 -8.24 5.75 2.10
CA VAL A 293 -7.35 5.65 0.92
C VAL A 293 -7.76 4.50 -0.01
N VAL A 294 -8.04 3.31 0.53
CA VAL A 294 -8.51 2.17 -0.26
C VAL A 294 -9.87 2.49 -0.90
N LYS A 295 -10.80 3.07 -0.15
CA LYS A 295 -12.12 3.47 -0.68
C LYS A 295 -12.01 4.46 -1.83
N ASP A 296 -11.19 5.50 -1.67
CA ASP A 296 -11.01 6.56 -2.67
C ASP A 296 -10.19 6.14 -3.88
N SER A 297 -9.41 5.06 -3.75
CA SER A 297 -8.72 4.43 -4.88
C SER A 297 -9.70 3.81 -5.87
N GLY A 298 -10.89 3.40 -5.41
CA GLY A 298 -11.89 2.70 -6.22
C GLY A 298 -11.56 1.23 -6.49
N LEU A 299 -10.49 0.69 -5.90
CA LEU A 299 -10.21 -0.75 -5.90
C LEU A 299 -11.28 -1.51 -5.12
N ILE A 300 -11.53 -2.75 -5.51
CA ILE A 300 -12.56 -3.59 -4.91
C ILE A 300 -11.91 -4.47 -3.84
N VAL A 301 -12.50 -4.50 -2.65
CA VAL A 301 -11.97 -5.28 -1.51
C VAL A 301 -12.46 -6.72 -1.60
N GLU A 302 -11.57 -7.67 -1.89
CA GLU A 302 -11.88 -9.11 -1.81
C GLU A 302 -11.74 -9.61 -0.37
N ARG A 303 -10.71 -9.15 0.34
CA ARG A 303 -10.43 -9.57 1.72
C ARG A 303 -9.87 -8.41 2.52
N LYS A 304 -10.33 -8.28 3.77
CA LYS A 304 -9.85 -7.29 4.73
C LYS A 304 -9.65 -7.95 6.09
N ARG A 305 -8.47 -7.74 6.69
CA ARG A 305 -8.16 -8.14 8.07
C ARG A 305 -7.44 -7.00 8.77
N ARG A 306 -7.66 -6.88 10.08
CA ARG A 306 -6.96 -5.90 10.92
C ARG A 306 -6.36 -6.57 12.15
N TYR A 307 -5.17 -6.11 12.54
CA TYR A 307 -4.38 -6.64 13.65
C TYR A 307 -3.86 -5.51 14.54
N HIS A 308 -3.22 -5.85 15.66
CA HIS A 308 -2.52 -4.90 16.55
C HIS A 308 -3.42 -3.71 16.96
N PHE A 309 -4.55 -4.01 17.59
CA PHE A 309 -5.56 -2.99 17.96
C PHE A 309 -6.11 -2.22 16.75
N GLY A 310 -6.07 -2.81 15.56
CA GLY A 310 -6.60 -2.23 14.34
C GLY A 310 -5.60 -1.38 13.55
N THR A 311 -4.39 -1.15 14.05
CA THR A 311 -3.42 -0.28 13.35
C THR A 311 -2.77 -0.96 12.17
N THR A 312 -2.75 -2.29 12.09
CA THR A 312 -2.21 -3.00 10.91
C THR A 312 -3.35 -3.54 10.06
N TYR A 313 -3.30 -3.21 8.78
CA TYR A 313 -4.25 -3.59 7.75
C TYR A 313 -3.64 -4.65 6.84
N GLU A 314 -4.40 -5.68 6.56
CA GLU A 314 -4.12 -6.64 5.50
C GLU A 314 -5.30 -6.59 4.51
N TYR A 315 -5.03 -6.28 3.26
CA TYR A 315 -6.04 -6.33 2.20
C TYR A 315 -5.62 -7.24 1.04
N VAL A 316 -6.63 -7.85 0.43
CA VAL A 316 -6.56 -8.34 -0.95
C VAL A 316 -7.51 -7.48 -1.76
N LEU A 317 -6.95 -6.70 -2.67
CA LEU A 317 -7.70 -5.78 -3.52
C LEU A 317 -7.71 -6.29 -4.97
N ARG A 318 -8.79 -5.96 -5.68
CA ARG A 318 -9.01 -6.27 -7.09
C ARG A 318 -9.11 -5.00 -7.91
N PRO A 319 -8.58 -5.00 -9.14
CA PRO A 319 -8.79 -3.90 -10.06
C PRO A 319 -10.27 -3.81 -10.45
N ARG A 320 -10.76 -2.58 -10.58
CA ARG A 320 -12.08 -2.32 -11.14
C ARG A 320 -11.95 -2.25 -12.67
N PRO A 321 -12.76 -3.01 -13.44
CA PRO A 321 -12.76 -2.91 -14.90
C PRO A 321 -12.95 -1.45 -15.34
N ARG A 322 -12.20 -1.02 -16.35
CA ARG A 322 -12.51 0.23 -17.04
C ARG A 322 -13.89 0.08 -17.68
N ARG A 323 -14.89 0.79 -17.15
CA ARG A 323 -16.07 1.09 -17.96
C ARG A 323 -15.58 2.00 -19.08
N GLU A 324 -15.77 1.58 -20.33
CA GLU A 324 -15.68 2.54 -21.44
C GLU A 324 -16.60 3.71 -21.07
N PRO A 325 -16.16 4.97 -21.22
CA PRO A 325 -17.08 6.07 -21.01
C PRO A 325 -18.29 5.81 -21.91
N GLU A 326 -19.47 5.69 -21.31
CA GLU A 326 -20.72 5.73 -22.05
C GLU A 326 -20.56 6.89 -23.02
N LYS A 327 -20.68 6.61 -24.32
CA LYS A 327 -20.82 7.67 -25.30
C LYS A 327 -22.00 8.49 -24.81
N ALA A 328 -21.73 9.65 -24.22
CA ALA A 328 -22.75 10.59 -23.84
C ALA A 328 -23.49 10.89 -25.14
N GLY A 329 -24.65 10.24 -25.31
CA GLY A 329 -25.56 10.51 -26.40
C GLY A 329 -25.99 11.95 -26.21
N LEU A 330 -25.29 12.87 -26.87
CA LEU A 330 -25.82 14.19 -27.14
C LEU A 330 -27.16 13.94 -27.83
N PRO A 331 -28.29 14.43 -27.30
CA PRO A 331 -29.54 14.35 -28.04
C PRO A 331 -29.33 15.08 -29.36
N ASP A 332 -29.71 14.45 -30.47
CA ASP A 332 -29.71 15.05 -31.80
C ASP A 332 -30.59 16.30 -31.75
N GLY A 333 -29.94 17.45 -31.56
CA GLY A 333 -30.58 18.75 -31.64
C GLY A 333 -30.85 19.05 -33.10
N GLU A 334 -32.09 18.87 -33.53
CA GLU A 334 -32.64 19.55 -34.71
C GLU A 334 -32.54 21.07 -34.50
N GLY A 335 -31.41 21.64 -34.91
CA GLY A 335 -31.20 23.07 -35.03
C GLY A 335 -30.96 23.39 -36.50
N SER A 336 -31.97 23.94 -37.17
CA SER A 336 -31.86 24.47 -38.53
C SER A 336 -30.71 25.49 -38.65
N PRO A 337 -29.97 25.52 -39.77
CA PRO A 337 -28.84 26.45 -39.92
C PRO A 337 -29.36 27.87 -40.15
N VAL A 338 -29.06 28.78 -39.23
CA VAL A 338 -29.26 30.22 -39.44
C VAL A 338 -28.10 30.74 -40.29
N ASN A 339 -28.45 31.25 -41.48
CA ASN A 339 -27.54 31.87 -42.43
C ASN A 339 -26.96 33.20 -41.88
N PRO A 340 -25.64 33.43 -41.94
CA PRO A 340 -25.04 34.69 -41.52
C PRO A 340 -24.93 35.65 -42.70
N SER A 341 -25.96 36.45 -42.94
CA SER A 341 -25.82 37.67 -43.73
C SER A 341 -26.91 38.67 -43.37
N GLU A 342 -26.61 39.57 -42.44
CA GLU A 342 -26.95 40.99 -42.59
C GLU A 342 -26.23 41.77 -41.48
N SER A 343 -25.30 42.60 -41.93
CA SER A 343 -24.60 43.59 -41.14
C SER A 343 -25.47 44.84 -40.95
N THR A 344 -24.98 45.74 -40.09
CA THR A 344 -25.47 47.10 -39.75
C THR A 344 -26.42 47.13 -38.55
N LYS A 345 -26.20 47.94 -37.49
CA LYS A 345 -25.37 49.13 -37.26
C LYS A 345 -25.05 49.25 -35.76
N ALA A 346 -23.90 49.83 -35.47
CA ALA A 346 -23.51 50.30 -34.14
C ALA A 346 -24.23 51.60 -33.74
N THR A 347 -24.59 51.71 -32.46
CA THR A 347 -24.71 52.93 -31.63
C THR A 347 -24.70 52.44 -30.18
N GLY A 348 -23.72 52.75 -29.32
CA GLY A 348 -23.46 54.05 -28.68
C GLY A 348 -24.02 54.03 -27.24
N TRP A 349 -23.20 53.72 -26.22
CA TRP A 349 -22.61 54.64 -25.22
C TRP A 349 -23.48 55.00 -23.99
N LEU A 350 -22.85 54.90 -22.81
CA LEU A 350 -23.16 55.47 -21.47
C LEU A 350 -24.26 54.85 -20.57
N GLY A 351 -23.80 54.06 -19.59
CA GLY A 351 -23.84 54.29 -18.13
C GLY A 351 -25.14 54.74 -17.43
N TRP A 352 -25.49 54.06 -16.32
CA TRP A 352 -25.63 54.70 -15.00
C TRP A 352 -25.82 53.71 -13.84
N PHE A 353 -25.41 54.20 -12.67
CA PHE A 353 -25.46 53.66 -11.31
C PHE A 353 -26.83 53.13 -10.85
N GLY A 354 -26.80 52.23 -9.86
CA GLY A 354 -27.40 52.59 -8.56
C GLY A 354 -28.23 51.54 -7.83
N ARG A 355 -27.70 51.17 -6.66
CA ARG A 355 -28.38 50.95 -5.35
C ARG A 355 -29.25 49.69 -5.22
N SER A 356 -29.30 49.03 -4.07
CA SER A 356 -28.99 49.45 -2.68
C SER A 356 -28.52 48.27 -1.84
#